data_AF-A0A7X2D7I9-F1
#
_entry.id   AF-A0A7X2D7I9-F1
#
_cell.length_a   1.000
_cell.length_b   1.000
_cell.length_c   1.000
_cell.angle_alpha   90.00
_cell.angle_beta   90.00
_cell.angle_gamma   90.00
#
_symmetry.space_group_name_H-M   'P 1'
#
loop_
_entity.id
_entity.type
_entity.pdbx_description
1 polymer ?
#
loop_
_entity_poly.entity_id
_entity_poly.type
_entity_poly.pdbx_seq_one_letter_code
_entity_poly.pdbx_strand_id
1 'polypeptide(L)'
;IAEGKFIPIYLEDKILTDNPFEILDQDGVGQLIEIGTQRGRKSNKNLEVGICGEHGGEPSSVKYCHRIGLDYVSCSPYRIPIARLAAAQAKLEEDMVREGARGR
;
A
#
# COMPACT_ATOMS: atom_id res chain seq x y z
N ILE A 1 21.05 4.21 10.89
CA ILE A 1 20.03 3.36 10.21
C ILE A 1 20.35 3.25 8.72
N ALA A 2 19.81 2.25 8.01
CA ALA A 2 20.12 1.97 6.61
C ALA A 2 19.93 3.20 5.69
N GLU A 3 18.84 3.95 5.91
CA GLU A 3 18.47 5.16 5.17
C GLU A 3 19.59 6.20 5.07
N GLY A 4 20.34 6.45 6.14
CA GLY A 4 21.41 7.46 6.14
C GLY A 4 22.77 6.93 5.70
N LYS A 5 22.90 5.65 5.34
CA LYS A 5 24.20 5.02 5.02
C LYS A 5 24.33 4.63 3.56
N PHE A 6 23.42 3.81 3.04
CA PHE A 6 23.58 3.19 1.72
C PHE A 6 22.35 3.26 0.82
N ILE A 7 21.16 3.60 1.35
CA ILE A 7 19.96 3.79 0.52
C ILE A 7 20.16 4.87 -0.57
N PRO A 8 20.79 6.03 -0.31
CA PRO A 8 21.03 7.04 -1.34
C PRO A 8 21.90 6.51 -2.48
N ILE A 9 22.94 5.74 -2.15
CA ILE A 9 23.84 5.10 -3.13
C ILE A 9 23.05 4.12 -4.00
N TYR A 10 22.16 3.32 -3.40
CA TYR A 10 21.37 2.32 -4.13
C TYR A 10 20.34 2.97 -5.08
N LEU A 11 19.83 4.15 -4.73
CA LEU A 11 18.97 4.94 -5.61
C LEU A 11 19.76 5.57 -6.76
N GLU A 12 20.94 6.12 -6.46
CA GLU A 12 21.84 6.70 -7.48
C GLU A 12 22.31 5.65 -8.49
N ASP A 13 22.69 4.47 -8.00
CA ASP A 13 23.10 3.32 -8.81
C ASP A 13 21.90 2.59 -9.45
N LYS A 14 20.67 3.05 -9.22
CA LYS A 14 19.41 2.45 -9.73
C LYS A 14 19.23 0.97 -9.37
N ILE A 15 19.84 0.55 -8.26
CA ILE A 15 19.60 -0.77 -7.65
C ILE A 15 18.19 -0.80 -7.07
N LEU A 16 17.75 0.32 -6.48
CA LEU A 16 16.38 0.55 -6.04
C LEU A 16 15.74 1.63 -6.91
N THR A 17 14.45 1.48 -7.20
CA THR A 17 13.67 2.53 -7.88
C THR A 17 13.28 3.63 -6.92
N ASP A 18 12.91 3.26 -5.69
CA ASP A 18 12.36 4.13 -4.67
C ASP A 18 12.88 3.74 -3.29
N ASN A 19 12.81 4.67 -2.34
CA ASN A 19 13.15 4.38 -0.94
C ASN A 19 12.06 3.47 -0.34
N PRO A 20 12.36 2.21 0.04
CA PRO A 20 11.34 1.26 0.51
C PRO A 20 10.74 1.61 1.88
N PHE A 21 11.38 2.53 2.61
CA PHE A 21 10.86 3.06 3.87
C PHE A 21 9.81 4.16 3.67
N GLU A 22 9.74 4.74 2.47
CA GLU A 22 8.76 5.75 2.08
C GLU A 22 7.65 5.14 1.23
N ILE A 23 8.01 4.36 0.20
CA ILE A 23 7.10 3.67 -0.71
C ILE A 23 7.14 2.18 -0.39
N LEU A 24 5.97 1.57 -0.20
CA LEU A 24 5.88 0.15 0.11
C LEU A 24 6.42 -0.67 -1.06
N ASP A 25 7.42 -1.51 -0.78
CA ASP A 25 7.87 -2.56 -1.70
C ASP A 25 6.74 -3.59 -1.90
N GLN A 26 6.07 -3.51 -3.04
CA GLN A 26 4.90 -4.35 -3.35
C GLN A 26 5.29 -5.78 -3.76
N ASP A 27 6.49 -5.97 -4.31
CA ASP A 27 6.95 -7.26 -4.82
C ASP A 27 7.59 -8.14 -3.75
N GLY A 28 8.16 -7.53 -2.69
CA GLY A 28 8.64 -8.25 -1.51
C GLY A 28 7.70 -8.11 -0.32
N VAL A 29 7.77 -7.00 0.39
CA VAL A 29 7.00 -6.77 1.64
C VAL A 29 5.50 -6.87 1.41
N GLY A 30 4.99 -6.35 0.29
CA GLY A 30 3.59 -6.43 -0.10
C GLY A 30 3.06 -7.86 -0.15
N GLN A 31 3.83 -8.80 -0.72
CA GLN A 31 3.45 -10.22 -0.76
C GLN A 31 3.30 -10.81 0.64
N LEU A 32 4.16 -10.41 1.60
CA LEU A 32 4.03 -10.86 2.99
C LEU A 32 2.76 -10.30 3.65
N ILE A 33 2.41 -9.04 3.38
CA ILE A 33 1.16 -8.43 3.87
C ILE A 33 -0.06 -9.16 3.30
N GLU A 34 -0.05 -9.47 2.00
CA GLU A 34 -1.13 -10.21 1.35
C GLU A 34 -1.28 -11.62 1.96
N ILE A 35 -0.18 -12.36 2.10
CA ILE A 35 -0.18 -13.69 2.73
C ILE A 35 -0.73 -13.61 4.17
N GLY A 36 -0.30 -12.61 4.94
CA GLY A 36 -0.75 -12.38 6.31
C GLY A 36 -2.26 -12.13 6.37
N THR A 37 -2.75 -11.20 5.55
CA THR A 37 -4.17 -10.85 5.46
C THR A 37 -5.02 -12.05 5.05
N GLN A 38 -4.62 -12.77 3.99
CA GLN A 38 -5.36 -13.93 3.49
C GLN A 38 -5.39 -15.07 4.52
N ARG A 39 -4.25 -15.39 5.14
CA ARG A 39 -4.19 -16.47 6.15
C ARG A 39 -4.95 -16.10 7.42
N GLY A 40 -4.86 -14.85 7.86
CA GLY A 40 -5.64 -14.35 9.00
C GLY A 40 -7.14 -14.48 8.76
N ARG A 41 -7.61 -14.04 7.57
CA ARG A 41 -9.03 -14.13 7.19
C ARG A 41 -9.54 -15.54 6.93
N LYS A 42 -8.67 -16.49 6.57
CA LYS A 42 -9.02 -17.92 6.52
C LYS A 42 -9.40 -18.47 7.88
N SER A 43 -8.73 -18.01 8.95
CA SER A 43 -9.00 -18.44 10.32
C SER A 43 -10.13 -17.64 10.97
N ASN A 44 -10.23 -16.34 10.68
CA ASN A 44 -11.30 -15.47 11.15
C ASN A 44 -11.81 -14.58 10.01
N LYS A 45 -12.98 -14.90 9.45
CA LYS A 45 -13.57 -14.18 8.31
C LYS A 45 -13.85 -12.70 8.60
N ASN A 46 -14.00 -12.33 9.87
CA ASN A 46 -14.28 -10.96 10.31
C ASN A 46 -13.03 -10.25 10.83
N LEU A 47 -11.83 -10.77 10.53
CA LEU A 47 -10.58 -10.14 10.94
C LEU A 47 -10.40 -8.81 10.18
N GLU A 48 -10.45 -7.72 10.93
CA GLU A 48 -10.05 -6.40 10.46
C GLU A 48 -8.52 -6.31 10.37
N VAL A 49 -8.02 -5.79 9.25
CA VAL A 49 -6.60 -5.63 8.97
C VAL A 49 -6.36 -4.22 8.45
N GLY A 50 -5.42 -3.52 9.06
CA GLY A 50 -4.97 -2.22 8.57
C GLY A 50 -3.46 -2.09 8.61
N ILE A 51 -2.96 -1.01 8.02
CA ILE A 51 -1.54 -0.64 8.00
C ILE A 51 -1.32 0.66 8.79
N CYS A 52 -0.18 0.78 9.47
CA CYS A 52 0.26 1.99 10.14
C CYS A 52 1.69 2.35 9.74
N GLY A 53 2.08 3.60 10.00
CA GLY A 53 3.41 4.12 9.67
C GLY A 53 3.40 5.02 8.44
N GLU A 54 4.59 5.30 7.90
CA GLU A 54 4.76 6.26 6.81
C GLU A 54 4.05 5.81 5.52
N HIS A 55 4.05 4.51 5.23
CA HIS A 55 3.36 3.92 4.07
C HIS A 55 1.84 4.16 4.10
N GLY A 56 1.24 4.30 5.27
CA GLY A 56 -0.20 4.57 5.42
C GLY A 56 -0.63 5.95 4.91
N GLY A 57 0.32 6.85 4.65
CA GLY A 57 0.10 8.18 4.09
C GLY A 57 0.67 8.37 2.68
N GLU A 58 1.32 7.35 2.10
CA GLU A 58 1.90 7.40 0.77
C GLU A 58 0.89 6.89 -0.29
N PRO A 59 0.53 7.68 -1.31
CA PRO A 59 -0.58 7.37 -2.21
C PRO A 59 -0.51 5.99 -2.89
N SER A 60 0.65 5.58 -3.40
CA SER A 60 0.78 4.31 -4.13
C SER A 60 0.63 3.10 -3.20
N SER A 61 1.16 3.21 -1.98
CA SER A 61 1.04 2.25 -0.89
C SER A 61 -0.41 2.13 -0.40
N VAL A 62 -1.11 3.26 -0.23
CA VAL A 62 -2.54 3.28 0.11
C VAL A 62 -3.37 2.58 -0.97
N LYS A 63 -3.10 2.88 -2.25
CA LYS A 63 -3.75 2.20 -3.38
C LYS A 63 -3.46 0.69 -3.39
N TYR A 64 -2.23 0.28 -3.09
CA TYR A 64 -1.89 -1.14 -2.95
C TYR A 64 -2.69 -1.80 -1.82
N CYS A 65 -2.74 -1.18 -0.64
CA CYS A 65 -3.51 -1.65 0.51
C CYS A 65 -4.99 -1.85 0.17
N HIS A 66 -5.59 -0.90 -0.58
CA HIS A 66 -6.95 -1.05 -1.12
C HIS A 66 -7.09 -2.29 -2.01
N ARG A 67 -6.17 -2.48 -2.98
CA ARG A 67 -6.22 -3.61 -3.91
C ARG A 67 -6.11 -4.97 -3.23
N ILE A 68 -5.27 -5.09 -2.20
CA ILE A 68 -5.14 -6.35 -1.42
C ILE A 68 -6.22 -6.50 -0.35
N GLY A 69 -7.13 -5.53 -0.23
CA GLY A 69 -8.33 -5.60 0.59
C GLY A 69 -8.10 -5.32 2.08
N LEU A 70 -7.15 -4.46 2.45
CA LEU A 70 -7.08 -3.94 3.82
C LEU A 70 -8.32 -3.08 4.14
N ASP A 71 -8.70 -3.05 5.42
CA ASP A 71 -9.89 -2.36 5.90
C ASP A 71 -9.61 -0.87 6.19
N TYR A 72 -8.39 -0.54 6.64
CA TYR A 72 -8.01 0.84 6.93
C TYR A 72 -6.51 1.11 6.77
N VAL A 73 -6.19 2.40 6.65
CA VAL A 73 -4.81 2.92 6.75
C VAL A 73 -4.73 3.92 7.91
N SER A 74 -3.59 3.94 8.60
CA SER A 74 -3.31 4.86 9.70
C SER A 74 -2.03 5.64 9.40
N CYS A 75 -2.12 6.96 9.42
CA CYS A 75 -1.02 7.85 9.10
C CYS A 75 -0.99 9.08 10.03
N SER A 76 0.07 9.86 9.95
CA SER A 76 0.20 11.10 10.72
C SER A 76 -0.92 12.10 10.38
N PRO A 77 -1.34 12.96 11.33
CA PRO A 77 -2.51 13.84 11.13
C PRO A 77 -2.48 14.66 9.85
N TYR A 78 -1.31 15.17 9.47
CA TYR A 78 -1.13 15.98 8.26
C TYR A 78 -1.24 15.19 6.96
N ARG A 79 -1.05 13.86 7.00
CA ARG A 79 -1.19 12.97 5.83
C ARG A 79 -2.60 12.39 5.67
N ILE A 80 -3.49 12.60 6.65
CA ILE A 80 -4.89 12.13 6.56
C ILE A 80 -5.59 12.60 5.27
N PRO A 81 -5.51 13.88 4.84
CA PRO A 81 -6.15 14.30 3.60
C PRO A 81 -5.61 13.57 2.36
N ILE A 82 -4.31 13.30 2.32
CA ILE A 82 -3.64 12.58 1.23
C ILE A 82 -4.12 11.12 1.20
N ALA A 83 -4.11 10.44 2.35
CA ALA A 83 -4.58 9.06 2.47
C ALA A 83 -6.05 8.92 2.04
N ARG A 84 -6.91 9.86 2.45
CA ARG A 84 -8.34 9.88 2.05
C ARG A 84 -8.50 10.06 0.54
N LEU A 85 -7.75 10.99 -0.06
CA LEU A 85 -7.80 11.22 -1.51
C LEU A 85 -7.29 9.99 -2.28
N ALA A 86 -6.17 9.41 -1.86
CA ALA A 86 -5.58 8.23 -2.48
C ALA A 86 -6.52 7.02 -2.39
N ALA A 87 -7.16 6.78 -1.25
CA ALA A 87 -8.15 5.71 -1.08
C ALA A 87 -9.38 5.91 -1.98
N ALA A 88 -9.88 7.14 -2.10
CA ALA A 88 -10.98 7.45 -3.02
C ALA A 88 -10.59 7.21 -4.49
N GLN A 89 -9.39 7.63 -4.89
CA GLN A 89 -8.86 7.36 -6.23
C GLN A 89 -8.70 5.85 -6.49
N ALA A 90 -8.20 5.09 -5.51
CA ALA A 90 -8.09 3.63 -5.61
C ALA A 90 -9.44 2.98 -5.91
N LYS A 91 -10.48 3.46 -5.23
CA LYS A 91 -11.85 2.96 -5.43
C LYS A 91 -12.40 3.30 -6.82
N LEU A 92 -12.18 4.52 -7.29
CA LEU A 92 -12.60 4.93 -8.64
C LEU A 92 -11.89 4.11 -9.74
N GLU A 93 -10.58 3.89 -9.59
CA GLU A 93 -9.79 3.05 -10.51
C GLU A 93 -10.33 1.61 -10.54
N GLU A 94 -10.64 1.03 -9.39
CA GLU A 94 -11.27 -0.31 -9.29
C GLU A 94 -12.62 -0.35 -10.03
N ASP A 95 -13.48 0.64 -9.82
CA ASP A 95 -14.81 0.68 -10.41
C ASP A 95 -14.75 0.87 -11.93
N MET A 96 -13.85 1.72 -12.44
CA MET A 96 -13.62 1.90 -13.88
C MET A 96 -13.18 0.60 -14.56
N VAL A 97 -12.31 -0.19 -13.91
CA VAL A 97 -11.90 -1.51 -14.42
C VAL A 97 -13.09 -2.47 -14.47
N ARG A 98 -13.96 -2.45 -13.45
CA ARG A 98 -15.16 -3.30 -13.40
C ARG A 98 -16.19 -2.93 -14.46
N GLU A 99 -16.38 -1.64 -14.73
CA GLU A 99 -17.28 -1.17 -15.79
C GLU A 99 -16.75 -1.54 -17.19
N GLY A 100 -15.46 -1.33 -17.45
CA GLY A 100 -14.83 -1.73 -18.71
C GLY A 100 -14.79 -3.25 -18.95
N ALA A 101 -14.87 -4.06 -17.88
CA ALA A 101 -15.02 -5.51 -17.99
C ALA A 101 -16.48 -5.96 -18.26
N ARG A 102 -17.48 -5.15 -17.90
CA ARG A 102 -18.91 -5.43 -18.14
C ARG A 102 -19.40 -5.02 -19.53
N GLY A 103 -18.71 -4.08 -20.18
CA GLY A 103 -19.04 -3.58 -21.52
C GLY A 103 -18.42 -4.35 -22.70
N ARG A 104 -17.87 -5.54 -22.47
CA ARG A 104 -17.32 -6.45 -23.50
C ARG A 104 -18.07 -7.77 -23.52
#